data_AF-A0A067C6R5-F1
#
_entry.id   AF-A0A067C6R5-F1
#
_cell.length_a   1.000
_cell.length_b   1.000
_cell.length_c   1.000
_cell.angle_alpha   90.00
_cell.angle_beta   90.00
_cell.angle_gamma   90.00
#
_symmetry.space_group_name_H-M   'P 1'
#
loop_
_entity.id
_entity.type
_entity.pdbx_description
1 polymer ?
#
loop_
_entity_poly.entity_id
_entity_poly.type
_entity_poly.pdbx_seq_one_letter_code
_entity_poly.pdbx_strand_id
1 'polypeptide(L)'
;MHPRCFADGKVDDMVVCAVQHWDDCGYGWLRLAPIYLCLCLWVLLGVGMLRRHAALHGLFRSDATRVHEPITQGVAIALSQRTYRSLRQQRFQRAVRLLAMWVEAAEFIVAPLELAFRVTGHLHALETIYSSIQFAGEAGNVAMTLFGGIAMLVFHPFKPCHVFLERIVHPLALDLLYIPMVATFLRLGTCPIDVEHVALPGGIVCDCVDHFGYFCALGLISFVLLYCGALHHKMHVEPLATTMDFRFQPSYQFSSSWPGHVHV
;
A
#
# COMPACT_ATOMS: atom_id res chain seq x y z
N MET A 1 -18.75 20.76 16.04
CA MET A 1 -20.22 20.66 15.89
C MET A 1 -20.52 19.20 15.58
N HIS A 2 -21.33 18.50 16.39
CA HIS A 2 -21.74 17.13 16.04
C HIS A 2 -22.65 17.18 14.81
N PRO A 3 -22.40 16.36 13.77
CA PRO A 3 -23.29 16.30 12.63
C PRO A 3 -24.66 15.84 13.10
N ARG A 4 -25.68 16.63 12.79
CA ARG A 4 -27.06 16.24 13.03
C ARG A 4 -27.41 15.21 11.97
N CYS A 5 -27.38 13.94 12.31
CA CYS A 5 -27.93 12.87 11.47
C CYS A 5 -29.47 12.92 11.35
N PHE A 6 -30.10 13.98 11.87
CA PHE A 6 -31.51 14.27 11.74
C PHE A 6 -31.72 15.28 10.60
N ALA A 7 -32.47 14.87 9.57
CA ALA A 7 -33.15 15.82 8.70
C ALA A 7 -34.27 16.51 9.52
N ASP A 8 -34.41 17.82 9.37
CA ASP A 8 -35.28 18.69 10.17
C ASP A 8 -36.67 18.10 10.48
N GLY A 9 -36.92 17.83 11.76
CA GLY A 9 -38.18 18.17 12.41
C GLY A 9 -39.47 17.44 11.99
N LYS A 10 -39.42 16.18 11.54
CA LYS A 10 -40.61 15.32 11.55
C LYS A 10 -40.36 13.99 12.24
N VAL A 11 -41.06 13.86 13.37
CA VAL A 11 -41.23 12.64 14.16
C VAL A 11 -42.13 11.72 13.34
N ASP A 12 -41.54 10.87 12.52
CA ASP A 12 -42.17 9.68 11.93
C ASP A 12 -41.06 8.63 11.68
N ASP A 13 -40.84 7.77 12.68
CA ASP A 13 -40.41 6.36 12.67
C ASP A 13 -39.36 5.79 11.67
N MET A 14 -38.55 6.60 10.98
CA MET A 14 -37.33 6.13 10.32
C MET A 14 -36.10 6.80 10.93
N VAL A 15 -35.67 6.25 12.07
CA VAL A 15 -34.51 6.72 12.83
C VAL A 15 -33.23 6.46 12.05
N VAL A 16 -32.70 7.50 11.41
CA VAL A 16 -31.35 7.47 10.82
C VAL A 16 -30.35 7.41 11.98
N CYS A 17 -29.67 6.27 12.10
CA CYS A 17 -28.78 5.99 13.22
C CYS A 17 -27.40 6.62 13.03
N ALA A 18 -26.85 7.22 14.09
CA ALA A 18 -25.48 7.73 14.10
C ALA A 18 -24.46 6.61 14.38
N VAL A 19 -23.22 6.74 13.91
CA VAL A 19 -22.14 5.74 14.02
C VAL A 19 -21.87 5.27 15.46
N GLN A 20 -22.06 6.17 16.44
CA GLN A 20 -21.92 5.88 17.86
C GLN A 20 -22.96 4.86 18.36
N HIS A 21 -24.15 4.82 17.76
CA HIS A 21 -25.29 3.98 18.18
C HIS A 21 -25.58 2.81 17.24
N TRP A 22 -24.69 2.50 16.30
CA TRP A 22 -24.93 1.40 15.35
C TRP A 22 -25.18 0.06 16.03
N ASP A 23 -24.54 -0.22 17.17
CA ASP A 23 -24.77 -1.46 17.92
C ASP A 23 -26.22 -1.53 18.44
N ASP A 24 -26.73 -0.42 18.98
CA ASP A 24 -28.11 -0.30 19.50
C ASP A 24 -29.16 -0.40 18.38
N CYS A 25 -28.84 0.14 17.20
CA CYS A 25 -29.71 0.15 16.03
C CYS A 25 -29.64 -1.15 15.19
N GLY A 26 -28.83 -2.15 15.57
CA GLY A 26 -28.66 -3.39 14.81
C GLY A 26 -27.74 -3.30 13.58
N TYR A 27 -27.01 -2.20 13.45
CA TYR A 27 -26.08 -1.87 12.37
C TYR A 27 -24.61 -2.12 12.73
N GLY A 28 -24.29 -2.71 13.89
CA GLY A 28 -22.92 -2.95 14.33
C GLY A 28 -22.04 -3.73 13.34
N TRP A 29 -22.64 -4.58 12.51
CA TRP A 29 -21.95 -5.33 11.45
C TRP A 29 -21.33 -4.42 10.38
N LEU A 30 -21.85 -3.21 10.16
CA LEU A 30 -21.31 -2.24 9.19
C LEU A 30 -19.91 -1.73 9.56
N ARG A 31 -19.48 -1.86 10.82
CA ARG A 31 -18.11 -1.50 11.21
C ARG A 31 -17.07 -2.47 10.63
N LEU A 32 -17.42 -3.76 10.55
CA LEU A 32 -16.50 -4.81 10.11
C LEU A 32 -16.69 -5.19 8.63
N ALA A 33 -17.89 -4.97 8.08
CA ALA A 33 -18.21 -5.36 6.71
C ALA A 33 -17.25 -4.77 5.65
N PRO A 34 -16.88 -3.47 5.67
CA PRO A 34 -15.93 -2.92 4.70
C PRO A 34 -14.54 -3.55 4.83
N ILE A 35 -14.10 -3.86 6.04
CA ILE A 35 -12.80 -4.48 6.30
C ILE A 35 -12.77 -5.89 5.70
N TYR A 36 -13.78 -6.72 6.00
CA TYR A 36 -13.87 -8.06 5.44
C TYR A 36 -14.02 -8.04 3.92
N LEU A 37 -14.78 -7.09 3.39
CA LEU A 37 -14.97 -6.95 1.95
C LEU A 37 -13.64 -6.57 1.27
N CYS A 38 -12.91 -5.59 1.79
CA CYS A 38 -11.58 -5.23 1.29
C CYS A 38 -10.61 -6.42 1.36
N LEU A 39 -10.59 -7.16 2.47
CA LEU A 39 -9.76 -8.36 2.62
C LEU A 39 -10.12 -9.44 1.59
N CYS A 40 -11.41 -9.74 1.45
CA CYS A 40 -11.90 -10.70 0.45
C CYS A 40 -11.53 -10.28 -0.97
N LEU A 41 -11.74 -9.02 -1.34
CA LEU A 41 -11.35 -8.50 -2.65
C LEU A 41 -9.84 -8.59 -2.87
N TRP A 42 -9.05 -8.22 -1.87
CA TRP A 42 -7.59 -8.29 -1.93
C TRP A 42 -7.10 -9.72 -2.18
N VAL A 43 -7.62 -10.70 -1.41
CA VAL A 43 -7.28 -12.12 -1.60
C VAL A 43 -7.75 -12.63 -2.96
N LEU A 44 -9.00 -12.36 -3.35
CA LEU A 44 -9.57 -12.87 -4.61
C LEU A 44 -8.87 -12.28 -5.83
N LEU A 45 -8.62 -10.97 -5.85
CA LEU A 45 -7.89 -10.30 -6.93
C LEU A 45 -6.43 -10.77 -6.97
N GLY A 46 -5.76 -10.82 -5.81
CA GLY A 46 -4.39 -11.31 -5.70
C GLY A 46 -4.24 -12.74 -6.23
N VAL A 47 -5.07 -13.67 -5.77
CA VAL A 47 -5.09 -15.07 -6.23
C VAL A 47 -5.47 -15.15 -7.71
N GLY A 48 -6.49 -14.42 -8.15
CA GLY A 48 -6.95 -14.40 -9.53
C GLY A 48 -5.86 -13.94 -10.50
N MET A 49 -5.10 -12.91 -10.13
CA MET A 49 -3.98 -12.42 -10.92
C MET A 49 -2.78 -13.37 -10.88
N LEU A 50 -2.47 -13.94 -9.73
CA LEU A 50 -1.39 -14.92 -9.59
C LEU A 50 -1.65 -16.19 -10.42
N ARG A 51 -2.92 -16.60 -10.55
CA ARG A 51 -3.34 -17.70 -11.43
C ARG A 51 -3.16 -17.35 -12.91
N ARG A 52 -3.51 -16.13 -13.34
CA ARG A 52 -3.40 -15.70 -14.75
C ARG A 52 -1.96 -15.66 -15.25
N HIS A 53 -0.99 -15.30 -14.40
CA HIS A 53 0.41 -15.10 -14.82
C HIS A 53 1.33 -16.33 -14.63
N ALA A 54 0.79 -17.54 -14.45
CA ALA A 54 1.54 -18.79 -14.30
C ALA A 54 2.58 -18.83 -13.15
N ALA A 55 2.65 -17.79 -12.30
CA ALA A 55 3.57 -17.71 -11.17
C ALA A 55 3.34 -18.82 -10.15
N LEU A 56 2.10 -19.27 -9.96
CA LEU A 56 1.78 -20.46 -9.16
C LEU A 56 2.36 -21.75 -9.76
N HIS A 57 2.37 -21.88 -11.09
CA HIS A 57 3.00 -23.03 -11.75
C HIS A 57 4.53 -23.01 -11.62
N GLY A 58 5.14 -21.83 -11.47
CA GLY A 58 6.57 -21.68 -11.19
C GLY A 58 6.94 -21.92 -9.71
N LEU A 59 6.11 -21.45 -8.77
CA LEU A 59 6.32 -21.62 -7.31
C LEU A 59 6.31 -23.10 -6.90
N PHE A 60 5.43 -23.90 -7.49
CA PHE A 60 5.40 -25.36 -7.28
C PHE A 60 6.39 -26.13 -8.15
N ARG A 61 7.09 -25.44 -9.06
CA ARG A 61 8.13 -25.99 -9.95
C ARG A 61 9.48 -25.33 -9.67
N SER A 62 9.73 -25.04 -8.39
CA SER A 62 11.04 -24.61 -7.87
C SER A 62 12.01 -25.78 -7.95
N ASP A 63 12.55 -26.00 -9.14
CA ASP A 63 13.66 -26.92 -9.37
C ASP A 63 14.94 -26.19 -8.93
N ALA A 64 15.44 -26.49 -7.74
CA ALA A 64 16.57 -25.81 -7.10
C ALA A 64 17.84 -25.83 -7.97
N THR A 65 17.92 -26.76 -8.92
CA THR A 65 19.04 -26.90 -9.88
C THR A 65 19.05 -25.78 -10.94
N ARG A 66 17.92 -25.12 -11.21
CA ARG A 66 17.77 -24.10 -12.26
C ARG A 66 18.01 -22.67 -11.78
N VAL A 67 17.97 -22.44 -10.46
CA VAL A 67 18.18 -21.13 -9.82
C VAL A 67 19.68 -20.78 -9.68
N HIS A 68 20.57 -21.73 -9.97
CA HIS A 68 22.03 -21.57 -9.83
C HIS A 68 22.80 -21.49 -11.16
N GLU A 69 22.17 -21.11 -12.28
CA GLU A 69 22.93 -20.80 -13.49
C GLU A 69 23.49 -19.36 -13.42
N PRO A 70 24.78 -19.15 -13.10
CA PRO A 70 25.39 -17.81 -13.08
C PRO A 70 25.32 -17.12 -14.46
N ILE A 71 25.15 -17.90 -15.53
CA ILE A 71 25.05 -17.42 -16.91
C ILE A 71 23.71 -16.71 -17.16
N THR A 72 22.59 -17.26 -16.68
CA THR A 72 21.27 -16.62 -16.83
C THR A 72 21.16 -15.38 -15.95
N GLN A 73 21.79 -15.37 -14.77
CA GLN A 73 21.90 -14.18 -13.93
C GLN A 73 22.76 -13.08 -14.58
N GLY A 74 23.89 -13.43 -15.20
CA GLY A 74 24.77 -12.50 -15.92
C GLY A 74 24.11 -11.86 -17.16
N VAL A 75 23.32 -12.64 -17.91
CA VAL A 75 22.55 -12.12 -19.07
C VAL A 75 21.42 -11.19 -18.61
N ALA A 76 20.75 -11.52 -17.49
CA ALA A 76 19.73 -10.62 -16.91
C ALA A 76 20.34 -9.28 -16.47
N ILE A 77 21.49 -9.31 -15.77
CA ILE A 77 22.23 -8.11 -15.33
C ILE A 77 22.67 -7.28 -16.54
N ALA A 78 23.20 -7.91 -17.59
CA ALA A 78 23.63 -7.20 -18.79
C ALA A 78 22.44 -6.58 -19.56
N LEU A 79 21.29 -7.26 -19.62
CA LEU A 79 20.08 -6.75 -20.26
C LEU A 79 19.46 -5.58 -19.49
N SER A 80 19.43 -5.63 -18.16
CA SER A 80 18.88 -4.54 -17.37
C SER A 80 19.76 -3.29 -17.37
N GLN A 81 21.09 -3.47 -17.37
CA GLN A 81 22.04 -2.36 -17.56
C GLN A 81 21.90 -1.72 -18.95
N ARG A 82 21.56 -2.51 -19.98
CA ARG A 82 21.34 -2.01 -21.35
C ARG A 82 20.05 -1.21 -21.50
N THR A 83 19.02 -1.53 -20.72
CA THR A 83 17.71 -0.85 -20.76
C THR A 83 17.68 0.43 -19.93
N TYR A 84 18.35 0.46 -18.77
CA TYR A 84 18.44 1.66 -17.92
C TYR A 84 19.69 2.49 -18.25
N ARG A 85 19.60 3.27 -19.33
CA ARG A 85 20.72 4.05 -19.89
C ARG A 85 21.30 5.14 -18.98
N SER A 86 20.70 5.47 -17.83
CA SER A 86 21.24 6.50 -16.93
C SER A 86 21.35 6.07 -15.47
N LEU A 87 22.58 6.13 -14.92
CA LEU A 87 22.91 5.88 -13.51
C LEU A 87 22.04 6.70 -12.54
N ARG A 88 21.59 7.89 -12.95
CA ARG A 88 20.70 8.74 -12.18
C ARG A 88 19.32 8.11 -11.96
N GLN A 89 18.81 7.34 -12.94
CA GLN A 89 17.54 6.60 -12.81
C GLN A 89 17.62 5.54 -11.71
N GLN A 90 18.68 4.74 -11.77
CA GLN A 90 18.87 3.61 -10.88
C GLN A 90 19.06 4.09 -9.44
N ARG A 91 19.79 5.20 -9.23
CA ARG A 91 19.92 5.83 -7.90
C ARG A 91 18.58 6.34 -7.36
N PHE A 92 17.76 6.97 -8.20
CA PHE A 92 16.44 7.46 -7.78
C PHE A 92 15.52 6.30 -7.39
N GLN A 93 15.38 5.27 -8.23
CA GLN A 93 14.54 4.11 -7.91
C GLN A 93 15.02 3.37 -6.65
N ARG A 94 16.35 3.24 -6.46
CA ARG A 94 16.91 2.68 -5.21
C ARG A 94 16.57 3.55 -4.00
N ALA A 95 16.67 4.87 -4.12
CA ALA A 95 16.32 5.78 -3.04
C ALA A 95 14.83 5.69 -2.68
N VAL A 96 13.94 5.63 -3.67
CA VAL A 96 12.49 5.45 -3.46
C VAL A 96 12.19 4.12 -2.79
N ARG A 97 12.82 3.02 -3.23
CA ARG A 97 12.67 1.70 -2.59
C ARG A 97 13.19 1.68 -1.15
N LEU A 98 14.34 2.31 -0.89
CA LEU A 98 14.87 2.44 0.47
C LEU A 98 13.91 3.26 1.34
N LEU A 99 13.37 4.36 0.82
CA LEU A 99 12.36 5.16 1.52
C LEU A 99 11.09 4.34 1.80
N ALA A 100 10.60 3.58 0.83
CA ALA A 100 9.46 2.69 1.02
C ALA A 100 9.74 1.64 2.11
N MET A 101 10.90 1.00 2.08
CA MET A 101 11.34 0.09 3.15
C MET A 101 11.44 0.79 4.51
N TRP A 102 11.91 2.04 4.56
CA TRP A 102 11.95 2.82 5.81
C TRP A 102 10.55 3.14 6.33
N VAL A 103 9.60 3.46 5.44
CA VAL A 103 8.19 3.70 5.79
C VAL A 103 7.55 2.41 6.28
N GLU A 104 7.73 1.29 5.58
CA GLU A 104 7.26 -0.04 6.00
C GLU A 104 7.89 -0.45 7.33
N ALA A 105 9.19 -0.19 7.54
CA ALA A 105 9.87 -0.50 8.79
C ALA A 105 9.24 0.23 9.99
N ALA A 106 8.76 1.46 9.81
CA ALA A 106 8.04 2.16 10.86
C ALA A 106 6.76 1.40 11.26
N GLU A 107 6.00 0.87 10.29
CA GLU A 107 4.80 0.07 10.53
C GLU A 107 5.13 -1.27 11.23
N PHE A 108 6.22 -1.93 10.81
CA PHE A 108 6.73 -3.14 11.46
C PHE A 108 7.26 -2.91 12.87
N ILE A 109 7.67 -1.69 13.23
CA ILE A 109 8.08 -1.32 14.59
C ILE A 109 6.85 -0.98 15.45
N VAL A 110 5.86 -0.29 14.87
CA VAL A 110 4.65 0.14 15.60
C VAL A 110 3.77 -1.04 15.98
N ALA A 111 3.60 -2.05 15.11
CA ALA A 111 2.76 -3.22 15.41
C ALA A 111 3.17 -4.02 16.67
N PRO A 112 4.45 -4.45 16.84
CA PRO A 112 4.88 -5.13 18.06
C PRO A 112 4.89 -4.20 19.28
N LEU A 113 5.13 -2.90 19.08
CA LEU A 113 5.05 -1.90 20.14
C LEU A 113 3.60 -1.73 20.63
N GLU A 114 2.62 -1.76 19.73
CA GLU A 114 1.21 -1.75 20.06
C GLU A 114 0.84 -2.96 20.92
N LEU A 115 1.28 -4.15 20.51
CA LEU A 115 1.08 -5.38 21.27
C LEU A 115 1.71 -5.29 22.67
N ALA A 116 2.94 -4.79 22.78
CA ALA A 116 3.63 -4.62 24.05
C ALA A 116 2.89 -3.66 25.00
N PHE A 117 2.37 -2.54 24.48
CA PHE A 117 1.60 -1.58 25.28
C PHE A 117 0.21 -2.08 25.67
N ARG A 118 -0.44 -2.89 24.80
CA ARG A 118 -1.68 -3.61 25.17
C ARG A 118 -1.44 -4.58 26.33
N VAL A 119 -0.32 -5.31 26.31
CA VAL A 119 0.03 -6.27 27.39
C VAL A 119 0.40 -5.55 28.69
N THR A 120 1.05 -4.39 28.63
CA THR A 120 1.45 -3.63 29.83
C THR A 120 0.37 -2.67 30.35
N GLY A 121 -0.78 -2.55 29.67
CA GLY A 121 -1.89 -1.68 30.08
C GLY A 121 -1.63 -0.18 29.90
N HIS A 122 -0.62 0.21 29.12
CA HIS A 122 -0.22 1.61 28.90
C HIS A 122 -0.67 2.12 27.51
N LEU A 123 -1.96 2.01 27.18
CA LEU A 123 -2.50 2.43 25.87
C LEU A 123 -2.34 3.92 25.58
N HIS A 124 -2.30 4.79 26.59
CA HIS A 124 -2.19 6.24 26.39
C HIS A 124 -0.87 6.67 25.71
N ALA A 125 0.21 5.89 25.91
CA ALA A 125 1.49 6.15 25.25
C ALA A 125 1.39 5.90 23.73
N LEU A 126 0.60 4.91 23.30
CA LEU A 126 0.33 4.66 21.88
C LEU A 126 -0.44 5.80 21.26
N GLU A 127 -1.48 6.33 21.92
CA GLU A 127 -2.27 7.45 21.39
C GLU A 127 -1.40 8.70 21.17
N THR A 128 -0.42 8.92 22.04
CA THR A 128 0.56 10.01 21.90
C THR A 128 1.55 9.77 20.73
N ILE A 129 1.98 8.51 20.54
CA ILE A 129 2.84 8.13 19.42
C ILE A 129 2.07 8.18 18.09
N TYR A 130 0.83 7.69 18.04
CA TYR A 130 -0.01 7.74 16.85
C TYR A 130 -0.39 9.16 16.46
N SER A 131 -0.70 10.02 17.44
CA SER A 131 -0.98 11.43 17.16
C SER A 131 0.26 12.20 16.67
N SER A 132 1.46 11.83 17.11
CA SER A 132 2.71 12.42 16.58
C SER A 132 3.15 11.86 15.22
N ILE A 133 2.74 10.63 14.88
CA ILE A 133 3.04 9.98 13.59
C ILE A 133 1.97 10.26 12.52
N GLN A 134 0.82 10.86 12.87
CA GLN A 134 -0.13 11.42 11.89
C GLN A 134 0.51 12.61 11.14
N PHE A 135 1.45 12.30 10.25
CA PHE A 135 2.27 13.24 9.48
C PHE A 135 1.44 14.14 8.56
N ALA A 136 0.17 13.83 8.39
CA ALA A 136 -0.85 14.66 7.79
C ALA A 136 -2.19 14.25 8.41
N GLY A 137 -2.98 15.21 8.91
CA GLY A 137 -4.36 14.95 9.33
C GLY A 137 -5.18 14.33 8.18
N GLU A 138 -6.40 13.85 8.44
CA GLU A 138 -7.22 13.18 7.43
C GLU A 138 -7.34 13.99 6.14
N ALA A 139 -7.56 15.30 6.26
CA ALA A 139 -7.58 16.24 5.14
C ALA A 139 -6.27 16.25 4.32
N GLY A 140 -5.11 16.16 4.98
CA GLY A 140 -3.82 16.15 4.29
C GLY A 140 -3.57 14.82 3.56
N ASN A 141 -3.98 13.70 4.15
CA ASN A 141 -3.91 12.40 3.49
C ASN A 141 -4.85 12.35 2.28
N VAL A 142 -6.08 12.85 2.40
CA VAL A 142 -7.03 12.98 1.29
C VAL A 142 -6.50 13.92 0.20
N ALA A 143 -5.89 15.05 0.57
CA ALA A 143 -5.28 15.95 -0.40
C ALA A 143 -4.12 15.28 -1.15
N MET A 144 -3.30 14.51 -0.46
CA MET A 144 -2.18 13.77 -1.05
C MET A 144 -2.67 12.65 -1.98
N THR A 145 -3.71 11.91 -1.60
CA THR A 145 -4.30 10.87 -2.46
C THR A 145 -4.94 11.47 -3.70
N LEU A 146 -5.69 12.57 -3.56
CA LEU A 146 -6.28 13.31 -4.67
C LEU A 146 -5.20 13.85 -5.60
N PHE A 147 -4.16 14.49 -5.08
CA PHE A 147 -3.06 15.00 -5.89
C PHE A 147 -2.35 13.86 -6.66
N GLY A 148 -2.07 12.74 -5.99
CA GLY A 148 -1.48 11.56 -6.62
C GLY A 148 -2.35 10.96 -7.72
N GLY A 149 -3.65 10.78 -7.45
CA GLY A 149 -4.62 10.24 -8.40
C GLY A 149 -4.88 11.15 -9.58
N ILE A 150 -5.03 12.47 -9.35
CA ILE A 150 -5.19 13.48 -10.40
C ILE A 150 -3.93 13.53 -11.26
N ALA A 151 -2.73 13.53 -10.66
CA ALA A 151 -1.49 13.49 -11.42
C ALA A 151 -1.45 12.25 -12.33
N MET A 152 -1.82 11.07 -11.83
CA MET A 152 -1.92 9.87 -12.67
C MET A 152 -2.90 10.05 -13.83
N LEU A 153 -4.13 10.48 -13.55
CA LEU A 153 -5.17 10.65 -14.57
C LEU A 153 -4.80 11.71 -15.62
N VAL A 154 -4.23 12.83 -15.20
CA VAL A 154 -3.85 13.94 -16.07
C VAL A 154 -2.67 13.56 -16.94
N PHE A 155 -1.66 12.87 -16.40
CA PHE A 155 -0.46 12.51 -17.17
C PHE A 155 -0.62 11.24 -18.02
N HIS A 156 -1.60 10.37 -17.72
CA HIS A 156 -1.88 9.15 -18.47
C HIS A 156 -2.18 9.35 -19.98
N PRO A 157 -3.00 10.32 -20.44
CA PRO A 157 -3.28 10.49 -21.86
C PRO A 157 -2.12 11.10 -22.67
N PHE A 158 -1.14 11.74 -22.01
CA PHE A 158 -0.05 12.42 -22.72
C PHE A 158 1.13 11.47 -22.95
N LYS A 159 1.25 10.97 -24.19
CA LYS A 159 2.39 10.16 -24.68
C LYS A 159 3.80 10.65 -24.25
N PRO A 160 4.15 11.95 -24.32
CA PRO A 160 5.48 12.40 -23.88
C PRO A 160 5.68 12.32 -22.35
N CYS A 161 4.59 12.34 -21.58
CA CYS A 161 4.61 12.26 -20.12
C CYS A 161 4.66 10.83 -19.60
N HIS A 162 4.43 9.80 -20.43
CA HIS A 162 4.52 8.40 -20.00
C HIS A 162 5.87 8.06 -19.34
N VAL A 163 6.97 8.60 -19.88
CA VAL A 163 8.30 8.40 -19.30
C VAL A 163 8.40 9.01 -17.90
N PHE A 164 7.78 10.16 -17.66
CA PHE A 164 7.76 10.80 -16.34
C PHE A 164 6.82 10.06 -15.38
N LEU A 165 5.64 9.66 -15.88
CA LEU A 165 4.64 8.90 -15.14
C LEU A 165 5.22 7.57 -14.64
N GLU A 166 5.83 6.78 -15.51
CA GLU A 166 6.43 5.48 -15.18
C GLU A 166 7.65 5.60 -14.27
N ARG A 167 8.42 6.68 -14.39
CA ARG A 167 9.71 6.82 -13.71
C ARG A 167 9.63 7.50 -12.36
N ILE A 168 8.66 8.38 -12.16
CA ILE A 168 8.55 9.22 -10.96
C ILE A 168 7.20 9.04 -10.29
N VAL A 169 6.11 9.22 -11.03
CA VAL A 169 4.76 9.22 -10.43
C VAL A 169 4.39 7.83 -9.92
N HIS A 170 4.58 6.78 -10.71
CA HIS A 170 4.22 5.42 -10.29
C HIS A 170 5.04 4.94 -9.07
N PRO A 171 6.38 5.02 -9.03
CA PRO A 171 7.13 4.61 -7.84
C PRO A 171 6.78 5.44 -6.60
N LEU A 172 6.56 6.75 -6.77
CA LEU A 172 6.19 7.60 -5.64
C LEU A 172 4.80 7.22 -5.10
N ALA A 173 3.82 7.04 -5.97
CA ALA A 173 2.45 6.80 -5.54
C ALA A 173 2.17 5.34 -5.14
N LEU A 174 2.76 4.37 -5.85
CA LEU A 174 2.47 2.94 -5.71
C LEU A 174 3.48 2.20 -4.82
N ASP A 175 4.67 2.75 -4.57
CA ASP A 175 5.63 2.20 -3.59
C ASP A 175 5.67 3.06 -2.32
N LEU A 176 5.93 4.37 -2.43
CA LEU A 176 6.12 5.22 -1.24
C LEU A 176 4.81 5.62 -0.56
N LEU A 177 3.80 6.03 -1.35
CA LEU A 177 2.53 6.53 -0.82
C LEU A 177 1.41 5.48 -0.79
N TYR A 178 1.70 4.23 -1.15
CA TYR A 178 0.68 3.19 -1.21
C TYR A 178 0.02 2.95 0.15
N ILE A 179 0.81 2.79 1.21
CA ILE A 179 0.32 2.58 2.57
C ILE A 179 -0.58 3.74 3.04
N PRO A 180 -0.14 5.01 3.01
CA PRO A 180 -1.00 6.11 3.43
C PRO A 180 -2.25 6.25 2.54
N MET A 181 -2.16 5.96 1.23
CA MET A 181 -3.33 5.98 0.36
C MET A 181 -4.35 4.88 0.73
N VAL A 182 -3.89 3.64 0.92
CA VAL A 182 -4.75 2.52 1.35
C VAL A 182 -5.37 2.81 2.72
N ALA A 183 -4.58 3.30 3.68
CA ALA A 183 -5.09 3.69 5.00
C ALA A 183 -6.17 4.76 4.90
N THR A 184 -6.01 5.73 3.99
CA THR A 184 -7.01 6.79 3.76
C THR A 184 -8.30 6.21 3.18
N PHE A 185 -8.21 5.32 2.19
CA PHE A 185 -9.39 4.71 1.59
C PHE A 185 -10.11 3.77 2.55
N LEU A 186 -9.38 3.04 3.40
CA LEU A 186 -9.95 2.24 4.48
C LEU A 186 -10.67 3.14 5.48
N ARG A 187 -10.04 4.22 5.96
CA ARG A 187 -10.70 5.17 6.88
C ARG A 187 -11.96 5.76 6.28
N LEU A 188 -11.90 6.19 5.01
CA LEU A 188 -13.07 6.68 4.28
C LEU A 188 -14.18 5.63 4.21
N GLY A 189 -13.82 4.37 3.99
CA GLY A 189 -14.78 3.29 3.85
C GLY A 189 -15.34 2.73 5.16
N THR A 190 -14.59 2.82 6.26
CA THR A 190 -15.00 2.29 7.57
C THR A 190 -15.61 3.33 8.49
N CYS A 191 -15.36 4.63 8.24
CA CYS A 191 -15.80 5.75 9.09
C CYS A 191 -15.54 5.49 10.59
N PRO A 192 -14.27 5.40 11.03
CA PRO A 192 -13.94 5.06 12.40
C PRO A 192 -14.44 6.14 13.38
N ILE A 193 -14.84 5.71 14.58
CA ILE A 193 -15.28 6.60 15.65
C ILE A 193 -14.06 7.36 16.20
N ASP A 194 -14.27 8.58 16.70
CA ASP A 194 -13.27 9.44 17.34
C ASP A 194 -12.11 9.90 16.44
N VAL A 195 -12.31 9.87 15.11
CA VAL A 195 -11.39 10.44 14.13
C VAL A 195 -12.06 11.64 13.47
N GLU A 196 -11.29 12.69 13.19
CA GLU A 196 -11.80 13.84 12.43
C GLU A 196 -12.08 13.48 10.98
N HIS A 197 -13.36 13.36 10.62
CA HIS A 197 -13.76 13.04 9.25
C HIS A 197 -13.73 14.26 8.33
N VAL A 198 -13.31 14.04 7.08
CA VAL A 198 -13.40 15.07 6.04
C VAL A 198 -14.86 15.23 5.60
N ALA A 199 -15.42 16.42 5.85
CA ALA A 199 -16.73 16.79 5.33
C ALA A 199 -16.67 17.02 3.81
N LEU A 200 -17.52 16.33 3.06
CA LEU A 200 -17.71 16.57 1.63
C LEU A 200 -18.36 17.94 1.38
N PRO A 201 -18.22 18.53 0.17
CA PRO A 201 -18.91 19.77 -0.19
C PRO A 201 -20.42 19.61 0.06
N GLY A 202 -20.98 20.49 0.89
CA GLY A 202 -22.35 20.36 1.41
C GLY A 202 -22.44 19.92 2.87
N GLY A 203 -21.31 19.68 3.56
CA GLY A 203 -21.30 19.33 4.98
C GLY A 203 -21.73 17.89 5.28
N ILE A 204 -21.72 17.03 4.25
CA ILE A 204 -22.08 15.62 4.37
C ILE A 204 -20.88 14.88 5.00
N VAL A 205 -21.15 14.14 6.07
CA VAL A 205 -20.18 13.36 6.83
C VAL A 205 -20.60 11.89 6.85
N CYS A 206 -19.66 10.97 7.05
CA CYS A 206 -19.92 9.53 7.08
C CYS A 206 -20.60 9.03 8.37
N ASP A 207 -20.86 9.93 9.33
CA ASP A 207 -21.40 9.59 10.66
C ASP A 207 -22.83 9.01 10.65
N CYS A 208 -23.57 9.18 9.56
CA CYS A 208 -24.96 8.74 9.44
C CYS A 208 -25.07 7.53 8.52
N VAL A 209 -25.90 6.54 8.88
CA VAL A 209 -26.10 5.30 8.09
C VAL A 209 -26.46 5.59 6.62
N ASP A 210 -27.31 6.58 6.36
CA ASP A 210 -27.77 6.91 5.00
C ASP A 210 -26.62 7.33 4.07
N HIS A 211 -25.62 8.02 4.63
CA HIS A 211 -24.47 8.49 3.87
C HIS A 211 -23.34 7.46 3.86
N PHE A 212 -23.27 6.58 4.86
CA PHE A 212 -22.21 5.58 5.01
C PHE A 212 -22.02 4.75 3.75
N GLY A 213 -23.12 4.34 3.09
CA GLY A 213 -23.04 3.57 1.85
C GLY A 213 -22.22 4.24 0.74
N TYR A 214 -22.35 5.56 0.59
CA TYR A 214 -21.59 6.34 -0.40
C TYR A 214 -20.10 6.40 -0.06
N PHE A 215 -19.77 6.67 1.20
CA PHE A 215 -18.39 6.71 1.67
C PHE A 215 -17.71 5.33 1.59
N CYS A 216 -18.42 4.28 1.99
CA CYS A 216 -18.00 2.89 1.86
C CYS A 216 -17.74 2.52 0.39
N ALA A 217 -18.67 2.81 -0.52
CA ALA A 217 -18.51 2.53 -1.93
C ALA A 217 -17.33 3.30 -2.55
N LEU A 218 -17.17 4.58 -2.20
CA LEU A 218 -16.07 5.42 -2.67
C LEU A 218 -14.72 4.88 -2.21
N GLY A 219 -14.57 4.57 -0.91
CA GLY A 219 -13.34 3.98 -0.36
C GLY A 219 -12.99 2.64 -1.01
N LEU A 220 -13.98 1.78 -1.22
CA LEU A 220 -13.84 0.46 -1.85
C LEU A 220 -13.42 0.57 -3.32
N ILE A 221 -14.08 1.44 -4.11
CA ILE A 221 -13.71 1.67 -5.52
C ILE A 221 -12.29 2.21 -5.61
N SER A 222 -11.93 3.20 -4.78
CA SER A 222 -10.58 3.75 -4.72
C SER A 222 -9.54 2.69 -4.34
N PHE A 223 -9.84 1.84 -3.36
CA PHE A 223 -8.99 0.72 -2.97
C PHE A 223 -8.77 -0.27 -4.12
N VAL A 224 -9.83 -0.69 -4.82
CA VAL A 224 -9.73 -1.62 -5.95
C VAL A 224 -8.91 -1.02 -7.09
N LEU A 225 -9.15 0.24 -7.44
CA LEU A 225 -8.39 0.93 -8.48
C LEU A 225 -6.91 1.05 -8.12
N LEU A 226 -6.61 1.45 -6.87
CA LEU A 226 -5.23 1.56 -6.39
C LEU A 226 -4.55 0.18 -6.37
N TYR A 227 -5.23 -0.85 -5.87
CA TYR A 227 -4.68 -2.19 -5.77
C TYR A 227 -4.43 -2.81 -7.15
N CYS A 228 -5.39 -2.70 -8.07
CA CYS A 228 -5.22 -3.12 -9.46
C CYS A 228 -4.10 -2.34 -10.16
N GLY A 229 -4.00 -1.03 -9.92
CA GLY A 229 -2.93 -0.18 -10.44
C GLY A 229 -1.55 -0.58 -9.91
N ALA A 230 -1.45 -0.81 -8.60
CA ALA A 230 -0.23 -1.30 -7.94
C ALA A 230 0.18 -2.68 -8.47
N LEU A 231 -0.76 -3.62 -8.57
CA LEU A 231 -0.48 -4.94 -9.14
C LEU A 231 -0.07 -4.86 -10.61
N HIS A 232 -0.76 -4.07 -11.43
CA HIS A 232 -0.39 -3.87 -12.81
C HIS A 232 1.02 -3.27 -12.94
N HIS A 233 1.33 -2.27 -12.10
CA HIS A 233 2.67 -1.67 -12.03
C HIS A 233 3.73 -2.69 -11.63
N LYS A 234 3.50 -3.48 -10.57
CA LYS A 234 4.43 -4.53 -10.12
C LYS A 234 4.63 -5.62 -11.17
N MET A 235 3.59 -6.01 -11.89
CA MET A 235 3.72 -7.09 -12.89
C MET A 235 4.31 -6.66 -14.22
N HIS A 236 4.08 -5.41 -14.67
CA HIS A 236 4.47 -4.98 -16.02
C HIS A 236 5.61 -3.97 -16.04
N VAL A 237 5.74 -3.14 -15.01
CA VAL A 237 6.76 -2.08 -14.93
C VAL A 237 7.92 -2.49 -14.02
N GLU A 238 7.64 -3.16 -12.90
CA GLU A 238 8.66 -3.66 -11.97
C GLU A 238 9.46 -4.92 -12.43
N PRO A 239 9.03 -5.83 -13.33
CA PRO A 239 9.88 -6.97 -13.72
C PRO A 239 11.17 -6.54 -14.40
N LEU A 240 11.25 -5.32 -14.94
CA LEU A 240 12.50 -4.73 -15.46
C LEU A 240 13.49 -4.32 -14.35
N ALA A 241 13.02 -4.20 -13.10
CA ALA A 241 13.80 -3.82 -11.93
C ALA A 241 14.12 -5.01 -11.00
N THR A 242 13.75 -6.25 -11.39
CA THR A 242 14.10 -7.50 -10.68
C THR A 242 15.56 -7.90 -10.85
N THR A 243 16.32 -7.20 -11.69
CA THR A 243 17.78 -7.20 -11.56
C THR A 243 18.17 -6.23 -10.45
N MET A 244 17.80 -6.56 -9.21
CA MET A 244 18.67 -6.17 -8.12
C MET A 244 20.00 -6.85 -8.42
N ASP A 245 20.93 -6.06 -8.91
CA ASP A 245 22.32 -6.43 -9.14
C ASP A 245 22.87 -6.76 -7.76
N PHE A 246 22.60 -7.98 -7.28
CA PHE A 246 23.23 -8.58 -6.13
C PHE A 246 24.69 -8.78 -6.53
N ARG A 247 25.45 -7.69 -6.50
CA ARG A 247 26.90 -7.78 -6.40
C ARG A 247 27.17 -8.39 -5.04
N PHE A 248 27.27 -9.72 -5.01
CA PHE A 248 28.01 -10.39 -3.96
C PHE A 248 29.35 -9.66 -3.84
N GLN A 249 29.59 -9.04 -2.68
CA GLN A 249 30.92 -8.54 -2.40
C GLN A 249 31.87 -9.73 -2.50
N PRO A 250 32.92 -9.68 -3.34
CA PRO A 250 33.86 -10.80 -3.50
C PRO A 250 34.69 -11.07 -2.23
N SER A 251 34.48 -10.33 -1.14
CA SER A 251 35.14 -10.53 0.14
C SER A 251 34.83 -11.87 0.81
N TYR A 252 33.78 -12.59 0.40
CA TYR A 252 33.50 -13.95 0.89
C TYR A 252 34.16 -15.07 0.04
N GLN A 253 34.94 -14.71 -0.98
CA GLN A 253 35.62 -15.66 -1.87
C GLN A 253 37.12 -15.87 -1.56
N PHE A 254 37.58 -15.47 -0.37
CA PHE A 254 38.94 -15.71 0.11
C PHE A 254 38.96 -16.70 1.28
N SER A 255 38.95 -18.01 0.99
CA SER A 255 39.72 -19.03 1.74
C SER A 255 39.51 -20.44 1.16
N SER A 256 40.10 -20.70 -0.01
CA SER A 256 40.54 -22.06 -0.35
C SER A 256 41.82 -22.06 -1.18
N SER A 257 42.75 -21.14 -0.87
CA SER A 257 44.15 -21.38 -1.17
C SER A 257 44.76 -22.15 0.00
N TRP A 258 44.65 -23.47 -0.04
CA TRP A 258 45.53 -24.34 0.74
C TRP A 258 46.93 -24.29 0.08
N PRO A 259 47.98 -23.79 0.76
CA PRO A 259 49.34 -23.93 0.27
C PRO A 259 49.87 -25.28 0.76
N GLY A 260 49.70 -26.32 -0.06
CA GLY A 260 50.27 -27.64 0.17
C GLY A 260 51.41 -27.91 -0.79
N HIS A 261 52.61 -27.42 -0.46
CA HIS A 261 53.86 -27.97 -0.97
C HIS A 261 53.90 -29.49 -0.77
N VAL A 262 54.16 -30.26 -1.82
CA VAL A 262 54.97 -31.49 -1.73
C VAL A 262 55.82 -31.62 -3.00
N HIS A 263 57.13 -31.43 -2.83
CA HIS A 263 58.15 -32.01 -3.69
C HIS A 263 58.15 -33.52 -3.49
N VAL A 264 58.14 -34.28 -4.59
CA VAL A 264 59.07 -35.34 -5.01
C VAL A 264 58.51 -35.96 -6.28
#